data_AF-L7QWN7-F1
#
_entry.id   AF-L7QWN7-F1
#
_cell.length_a   1.000
_cell.length_b   1.000
_cell.length_c   1.000
_cell.angle_alpha   90.00
_cell.angle_beta   90.00
_cell.angle_gamma   90.00
#
_symmetry.space_group_name_H-M   'P 1'
#
loop_
_entity.id
_entity.type
_entity.pdbx_description
1 polymer ?
#
loop_
_entity_poly.entity_id
_entity_poly.type
_entity_poly.pdbx_seq_one_letter_code
_entity_poly.pdbx_strand_id
1 'polypeptide(L)'
;RRAPNMGWLTFTFGLERKFKQLCRRLDVVRTHQQQESLKFMSHFHRHFVIKDGKRNAKPEGGKQAVELYELRSNGSTLCTRLVQVKADAAQLNSAFCYILNVPLEGANESSSAIVYAWIGSKADADSARLIEQIAEAKFNNPWVSLQVLTEGSEPDNFFWVALGGRKEYDTDADFLNYTRLFRCSNEKGYFTVSEKCT
;
A
#
# COMPACT_ATOMS: atom_id res chain seq x y z
N ARG A 1 -13.17 -9.55 -1.39
CA ARG A 1 -12.36 -9.97 -2.56
C ARG A 1 -12.90 -9.27 -3.80
N ARG A 2 -12.15 -8.36 -4.43
CA ARG A 2 -12.66 -7.52 -5.54
C ARG A 2 -12.30 -8.03 -6.95
N ALA A 3 -11.22 -8.81 -7.08
CA ALA A 3 -10.78 -9.36 -8.37
C ALA A 3 -11.52 -10.66 -8.76
N PRO A 4 -11.96 -10.81 -10.02
CA PRO A 4 -12.65 -12.01 -10.50
C PRO A 4 -11.71 -13.22 -10.62
N ASN A 5 -12.28 -14.43 -10.54
CA ASN A 5 -11.52 -15.69 -10.66
C ASN A 5 -11.12 -16.01 -12.11
N MET A 6 -11.68 -15.31 -13.10
CA MET A 6 -11.55 -15.66 -14.52
C MET A 6 -10.10 -15.68 -15.01
N GLY A 7 -9.29 -14.68 -14.66
CA GLY A 7 -7.89 -14.63 -15.11
C GLY A 7 -7.06 -15.83 -14.62
N TRP A 8 -7.34 -16.31 -13.41
CA TRP A 8 -6.71 -17.51 -12.86
C TRP A 8 -7.13 -18.76 -13.66
N LEU A 9 -8.43 -18.92 -13.92
CA LEU A 9 -8.94 -20.05 -14.71
C LEU A 9 -8.37 -20.05 -16.13
N THR A 10 -8.32 -18.88 -16.79
CA THR A 10 -7.72 -18.73 -18.12
C THR A 10 -6.24 -19.15 -18.13
N PHE A 11 -5.47 -18.77 -17.10
CA PHE A 11 -4.08 -19.21 -16.98
C PHE A 11 -3.98 -20.73 -16.80
N THR A 12 -4.71 -21.30 -15.81
CA THR A 12 -4.64 -22.73 -15.47
C THR A 12 -5.05 -23.62 -16.64
N PHE A 13 -6.16 -23.32 -17.30
CA PHE A 13 -6.68 -24.17 -18.38
C PHE A 13 -6.08 -23.86 -19.76
N GLY A 14 -5.40 -22.73 -19.93
CA GLY A 14 -4.84 -22.30 -21.22
C GLY A 14 -3.32 -22.28 -21.26
N LEU A 15 -2.70 -21.47 -20.38
CA LEU A 15 -1.28 -21.13 -20.46
C LEU A 15 -0.38 -22.07 -19.68
N GLU A 16 -0.86 -22.62 -18.56
CA GLU A 16 -0.04 -23.43 -17.66
C GLU A 16 0.63 -24.60 -18.38
N ARG A 17 -0.12 -25.32 -19.22
CA ARG A 17 0.43 -26.45 -20.02
C ARG A 17 1.54 -26.00 -20.97
N LYS A 18 1.39 -24.83 -21.60
CA LYS A 18 2.41 -24.27 -22.52
C LYS A 18 3.68 -23.90 -21.75
N PHE A 19 3.55 -23.29 -20.56
CA PHE A 19 4.71 -22.98 -19.72
C PHE A 19 5.42 -24.23 -19.21
N LYS A 20 4.69 -25.29 -18.83
CA LYS A 20 5.29 -26.56 -18.41
C LYS A 20 6.05 -27.28 -19.53
N GLN A 21 5.67 -27.08 -20.80
CA GLN A 21 6.42 -27.58 -21.95
C GLN A 21 7.77 -26.88 -22.11
N LEU A 22 7.83 -25.58 -21.83
CA LEU A 22 9.06 -24.76 -21.92
C LEU A 22 9.96 -24.93 -20.69
N CYS A 23 9.36 -24.98 -19.50
CA CYS A 23 10.07 -25.09 -18.24
C CYS A 23 9.64 -26.36 -17.50
N ARG A 24 10.48 -27.41 -17.59
CA ARG A 24 10.22 -28.71 -16.96
C ARG A 24 10.10 -28.65 -15.43
N ARG A 25 10.70 -27.64 -14.80
CA ARG A 25 10.64 -27.40 -13.35
C ARG A 25 9.90 -26.09 -13.07
N LEU A 26 8.61 -26.07 -13.38
CA LEU A 26 7.72 -24.95 -13.09
C LEU A 26 6.87 -25.25 -11.86
N ASP A 27 6.93 -24.34 -10.88
CA ASP A 27 6.00 -24.31 -9.75
C ASP A 27 5.00 -23.17 -9.95
N VAL A 28 3.72 -23.45 -9.70
CA VAL A 28 2.61 -22.53 -9.94
C VAL A 28 1.94 -22.26 -8.61
N VAL A 29 2.22 -21.09 -8.03
CA VAL A 29 1.69 -20.68 -6.74
C VAL A 29 0.65 -19.59 -6.94
N ARG A 30 -0.55 -19.83 -6.41
CA ARG A 30 -1.62 -18.82 -6.36
C ARG A 30 -1.49 -17.99 -5.09
N THR A 31 -1.32 -16.69 -5.22
CA THR A 31 -1.33 -15.75 -4.09
C THR A 31 -2.57 -14.87 -4.10
N HIS A 32 -2.95 -14.40 -2.92
CA HIS A 32 -3.99 -13.40 -2.74
C HIS A 32 -3.36 -12.09 -2.28
N GLN A 33 -4.02 -10.98 -2.60
CA GLN A 33 -3.57 -9.65 -2.20
C GLN A 33 -3.39 -9.59 -0.68
N GLN A 34 -2.25 -9.09 -0.24
CA GLN A 34 -1.79 -9.05 1.16
C GLN A 34 -1.45 -10.42 1.79
N GLN A 35 -1.47 -11.50 1.00
CA GLN A 35 -1.05 -12.86 1.39
C GLN A 35 0.12 -13.34 0.53
N GLU A 36 0.94 -12.42 0.04
CA GLU A 36 2.14 -12.72 -0.74
C GLU A 36 3.23 -13.37 0.13
N SER A 37 3.95 -14.35 -0.43
CA SER A 37 5.03 -15.03 0.28
C SER A 37 6.31 -14.20 0.32
N LEU A 38 7.21 -14.49 1.27
CA LEU A 38 8.53 -13.85 1.36
C LEU A 38 9.32 -13.95 0.06
N LYS A 39 9.31 -15.12 -0.58
CA LYS A 39 9.97 -15.35 -1.87
C LYS A 39 9.41 -14.43 -2.94
N PHE A 40 8.08 -14.27 -3.03
CA PHE A 40 7.46 -13.35 -3.97
C PHE A 40 7.87 -11.91 -3.69
N MET A 41 7.77 -11.47 -2.43
CA MET A 41 8.11 -10.11 -2.01
C MET A 41 9.57 -9.74 -2.27
N SER A 42 10.50 -10.70 -2.15
CA SER A 42 11.93 -10.46 -2.38
C SER A 42 12.26 -9.98 -3.79
N HIS A 43 11.44 -10.30 -4.80
CA HIS A 43 11.67 -9.85 -6.17
C HIS A 43 11.50 -8.33 -6.35
N PHE A 44 10.78 -7.67 -5.45
CA PHE A 44 10.46 -6.25 -5.55
C PHE A 44 11.43 -5.36 -4.79
N HIS A 45 12.39 -5.94 -4.06
CA HIS A 45 13.40 -5.20 -3.30
C HIS A 45 12.77 -4.09 -2.42
N ARG A 46 11.69 -4.41 -1.70
CA ARG A 46 10.93 -3.50 -0.82
C ARG A 46 10.12 -2.39 -1.53
N HIS A 47 10.07 -2.38 -2.86
CA HIS A 47 9.31 -1.42 -3.68
C HIS A 47 7.97 -1.98 -4.18
N PHE A 48 7.31 -2.82 -3.38
CA PHE A 48 6.02 -3.44 -3.76
C PHE A 48 4.86 -2.48 -3.50
N VAL A 49 4.18 -2.05 -4.57
CA VAL A 49 3.06 -1.10 -4.51
C VAL A 49 1.74 -1.80 -4.84
N ILE A 50 0.75 -1.63 -3.97
CA ILE A 50 -0.59 -2.18 -4.11
C ILE A 50 -1.56 -1.00 -4.33
N LYS A 51 -2.00 -0.80 -5.57
CA LYS A 51 -3.08 0.14 -5.90
C LYS A 51 -4.45 -0.51 -5.70
N ASP A 52 -5.41 0.27 -5.22
CA ASP A 52 -6.82 -0.13 -5.20
C ASP A 52 -7.47 0.10 -6.56
N GLY A 53 -8.47 -0.70 -6.90
CA GLY A 53 -9.21 -0.61 -8.16
C GLY A 53 -8.65 -1.48 -9.29
N LYS A 54 -8.97 -1.10 -10.53
CA LYS A 54 -8.67 -1.86 -11.74
C LYS A 54 -7.58 -1.18 -12.55
N ARG A 55 -6.73 -1.99 -13.19
CA ARG A 55 -5.76 -1.49 -14.17
C ARG A 55 -6.49 -0.76 -15.30
N ASN A 56 -5.95 0.38 -15.73
CA ASN A 56 -6.47 1.23 -16.81
C ASN A 56 -7.92 1.71 -16.56
N ALA A 57 -8.34 1.85 -15.30
CA ALA A 57 -9.58 2.53 -14.99
C ALA A 57 -9.51 3.98 -15.50
N LYS A 58 -10.53 4.39 -16.27
CA LYS A 58 -10.61 5.77 -16.74
C LYS A 58 -10.96 6.68 -15.55
N PRO A 59 -10.33 7.86 -15.42
CA PRO A 59 -10.69 8.81 -14.39
C PRO A 59 -12.15 9.24 -14.52
N GLU A 60 -12.87 9.24 -13.39
CA GLU A 60 -14.24 9.75 -13.34
C GLU A 60 -14.22 11.27 -13.54
N GLY A 61 -15.01 11.78 -14.49
CA GLY A 61 -15.01 13.19 -14.83
C GLY A 61 -13.72 13.69 -15.51
N GLY A 62 -12.85 12.79 -16.00
CA GLY A 62 -11.63 13.15 -16.73
C GLY A 62 -10.48 13.66 -15.85
N LYS A 63 -10.66 13.71 -14.53
CA LYS A 63 -9.63 14.13 -13.56
C LYS A 63 -9.06 12.95 -12.81
N GLN A 64 -7.73 12.86 -12.75
CA GLN A 64 -7.07 11.85 -11.92
C GLN A 64 -7.39 12.11 -10.44
N ALA A 65 -7.73 11.05 -9.70
CA ALA A 65 -8.04 11.17 -8.29
C ALA A 65 -6.77 11.36 -7.45
N VAL A 66 -6.91 12.04 -6.31
CA VAL A 66 -5.87 12.06 -5.27
C VAL A 66 -5.67 10.64 -4.74
N GLU A 67 -4.42 10.22 -4.62
CA GLU A 67 -4.05 8.89 -4.12
C GLU A 67 -3.23 9.04 -2.83
N LEU A 68 -3.66 8.39 -1.75
CA LEU A 68 -2.89 8.27 -0.52
C LEU A 68 -2.40 6.83 -0.37
N TYR A 69 -1.13 6.68 -0.03
CA TYR A 69 -0.50 5.40 0.19
C TYR A 69 0.13 5.34 1.57
N GLU A 70 -0.06 4.23 2.26
CA GLU A 70 0.53 3.93 3.57
C GLU A 70 1.66 2.91 3.41
N LEU A 71 2.81 3.19 3.99
CA LEU A 71 3.92 2.23 4.06
C LEU A 71 3.66 1.25 5.21
N ARG A 72 3.45 -0.03 4.87
CA ARG A 72 3.20 -1.09 5.84
C ARG A 72 4.36 -2.05 5.90
N SER A 73 4.77 -2.41 7.12
CA SER A 73 5.77 -3.44 7.39
C SER A 73 5.19 -4.50 8.31
N ASN A 74 5.25 -5.77 7.91
CA ASN A 74 4.77 -6.89 8.74
C ASN A 74 5.96 -7.74 9.18
N GLY A 75 6.47 -7.46 10.38
CA GLY A 75 7.54 -8.22 11.04
C GLY A 75 8.92 -8.02 10.41
N SER A 76 9.13 -8.47 9.17
CA SER A 76 10.40 -8.35 8.46
C SER A 76 10.42 -7.15 7.51
N THR A 77 11.57 -6.48 7.41
CA THR A 77 11.84 -5.42 6.43
C THR A 77 11.66 -5.88 4.97
N LEU A 78 11.74 -7.19 4.71
CA LEU A 78 11.47 -7.77 3.38
C LEU A 78 9.97 -7.76 3.03
N CYS A 79 9.09 -7.65 4.03
CA CYS A 79 7.64 -7.66 3.88
C CYS A 79 7.04 -6.24 3.76
N THR A 80 7.87 -5.25 3.46
CA THR A 80 7.38 -3.88 3.29
C THR A 80 6.58 -3.75 1.99
N ARG A 81 5.45 -3.04 2.08
CA ARG A 81 4.55 -2.79 0.96
C ARG A 81 3.95 -1.40 1.10
N LEU A 82 3.78 -0.73 -0.03
CA LEU A 82 3.08 0.54 -0.11
C LEU A 82 1.64 0.26 -0.52
N VAL A 83 0.66 0.51 0.36
CA VAL A 83 -0.75 0.16 0.13
C VAL A 83 -1.55 1.43 -0.08
N GLN A 84 -2.30 1.51 -1.18
CA GLN A 84 -3.26 2.59 -1.38
C GLN A 84 -4.38 2.50 -0.36
N VAL A 85 -4.61 3.59 0.34
CA VAL A 85 -5.70 3.78 1.31
C VAL A 85 -6.62 4.91 0.82
N LYS A 86 -7.73 5.13 1.54
CA LYS A 86 -8.61 6.26 1.23
C LYS A 86 -7.83 7.56 1.43
N ALA A 87 -7.87 8.46 0.46
CA ALA A 87 -7.32 9.81 0.60
C ALA A 87 -8.20 10.62 1.56
N ASP A 88 -7.89 10.54 2.85
CA ASP A 88 -8.63 11.17 3.93
C ASP A 88 -7.66 11.43 5.08
N ALA A 89 -7.66 12.64 5.65
CA ALA A 89 -6.75 13.00 6.74
C ALA A 89 -6.87 12.06 7.95
N ALA A 90 -8.05 11.50 8.20
CA ALA A 90 -8.28 10.53 9.28
C ALA A 90 -7.59 9.17 9.08
N GLN A 91 -6.91 8.94 7.95
CA GLN A 91 -6.11 7.73 7.69
C GLN A 91 -4.62 7.89 8.05
N LEU A 92 -4.17 9.10 8.37
CA LEU A 92 -2.81 9.32 8.82
C LEU A 92 -2.59 8.69 10.20
N ASN A 93 -1.33 8.39 10.50
CA ASN A 93 -0.91 7.99 11.83
C ASN A 93 0.55 8.37 12.06
N SER A 94 0.84 8.96 13.22
CA SER A 94 2.16 9.48 13.56
C SER A 94 3.26 8.42 13.58
N ALA A 95 2.93 7.13 13.70
CA ALA A 95 3.89 6.02 13.69
C ALA A 95 4.23 5.49 12.29
N PHE A 96 3.57 5.97 11.23
CA PHE A 96 3.75 5.47 9.87
C PHE A 96 4.20 6.55 8.88
N CYS A 97 4.62 6.09 7.70
CA CYS A 97 4.99 6.95 6.57
C CYS A 97 3.98 6.80 5.44
N TYR A 98 3.77 7.89 4.69
CA TYR A 98 2.78 7.95 3.64
C TYR A 98 3.31 8.62 2.37
N ILE A 99 2.74 8.27 1.22
CA ILE A 99 2.88 9.04 -0.03
C ILE A 99 1.51 9.58 -0.40
N LEU A 100 1.39 10.89 -0.49
CA LEU A 100 0.22 11.58 -1.02
C LEU A 100 0.54 12.09 -2.43
N ASN A 101 -0.15 11.56 -3.44
CA ASN A 101 -0.04 11.99 -4.82
C ASN A 101 -1.25 12.86 -5.18
N VAL A 102 -1.01 14.14 -5.46
CA VAL A 102 -2.03 15.16 -5.77
C VAL A 102 -1.91 15.58 -7.23
N PRO A 103 -2.77 15.06 -8.13
CA PRO A 103 -2.79 15.49 -9.53
C PRO A 103 -3.19 16.96 -9.66
N LEU A 104 -2.52 17.70 -10.55
CA LEU A 104 -2.89 19.08 -10.89
C LEU A 104 -3.88 19.10 -12.07
N GLU A 105 -4.74 20.12 -12.15
CA GLU A 105 -5.73 20.24 -13.23
C GLU A 105 -5.08 20.55 -14.59
N GLY A 106 -5.67 20.01 -15.67
CA GLY A 106 -5.25 20.27 -17.06
C GLY A 106 -4.25 19.28 -17.66
N ALA A 107 -3.96 18.19 -16.95
CA ALA A 107 -2.83 17.34 -17.21
C ALA A 107 -3.20 16.13 -18.11
N ASN A 108 -3.09 16.28 -19.43
CA ASN A 108 -3.15 15.17 -20.39
C ASN A 108 -1.79 14.47 -20.49
N GLU A 109 -1.78 13.13 -20.52
CA GLU A 109 -0.69 12.13 -20.73
C GLU A 109 0.66 12.32 -19.98
N SER A 110 1.11 13.52 -19.69
CA SER A 110 2.23 13.91 -18.82
C SER A 110 1.66 14.72 -17.66
N SER A 111 0.90 14.04 -16.80
CA SER A 111 0.09 14.69 -15.79
C SER A 111 0.95 15.25 -14.65
N SER A 112 1.15 16.57 -14.61
CA SER A 112 1.80 17.25 -13.49
C SER A 112 1.11 16.93 -12.17
N ALA A 113 1.88 16.68 -11.13
CA ALA A 113 1.37 16.38 -9.81
C ALA A 113 2.29 16.94 -8.73
N ILE A 114 1.76 17.13 -7.53
CA ILE A 114 2.55 17.35 -6.33
C ILE A 114 2.52 16.05 -5.54
N VAL A 115 3.70 15.55 -5.18
CA VAL A 115 3.85 14.33 -4.40
C VAL A 115 4.47 14.68 -3.06
N TYR A 116 3.84 14.25 -1.98
CA TYR A 116 4.35 14.42 -0.63
C TYR A 116 4.74 13.07 -0.05
N ALA A 117 6.01 12.88 0.29
CA ALA A 117 6.45 11.82 1.18
C ALA A 117 6.32 12.33 2.61
N TRP A 118 5.26 11.94 3.30
CA TRP A 118 4.96 12.38 4.65
C TRP A 118 5.50 11.36 5.67
N ILE A 119 6.25 11.86 6.64
CA ILE A 119 6.93 11.06 7.67
C ILE A 119 6.31 11.42 9.01
N GLY A 120 5.63 10.45 9.63
CA GLY A 120 5.07 10.59 10.96
C GLY A 120 6.18 10.82 12.00
N SER A 121 5.87 11.61 13.02
CA SER A 121 6.81 12.01 14.09
C SER A 121 7.34 10.84 14.92
N LYS A 122 6.63 9.70 14.94
CA LYS A 122 6.99 8.46 15.61
C LYS A 122 7.41 7.35 14.64
N ALA A 123 7.51 7.64 13.34
CA ALA A 123 7.93 6.66 12.35
C ALA A 123 9.39 6.25 12.56
N ASP A 124 9.71 4.98 12.30
CA ASP A 124 11.07 4.48 12.41
C ASP A 124 11.97 4.99 11.26
N ALA A 125 13.27 5.11 11.52
CA ALA A 125 14.22 5.68 10.56
C ALA A 125 14.44 4.84 9.30
N ASP A 126 14.15 3.53 9.32
CA ASP A 126 14.21 2.69 8.12
C ASP A 126 12.99 2.95 7.22
N SER A 127 11.79 3.06 7.80
CA SER A 127 10.57 3.46 7.09
C SER A 127 10.66 4.88 6.51
N ALA A 128 11.23 5.84 7.25
CA ALA A 128 11.46 7.20 6.76
C ALA A 128 12.37 7.23 5.52
N ARG A 129 13.52 6.54 5.57
CA ARG A 129 14.43 6.45 4.42
C ARG A 129 13.79 5.71 3.24
N LEU A 130 13.04 4.64 3.53
CA LEU A 130 12.41 3.85 2.48
C LEU A 130 11.29 4.61 1.78
N ILE A 131 10.47 5.39 2.49
CA ILE A 131 9.38 6.12 1.84
C ILE A 131 9.92 7.17 0.86
N GLU A 132 11.02 7.84 1.22
CA GLU A 132 11.71 8.78 0.34
C GLU A 132 12.24 8.08 -0.92
N GLN A 133 12.91 6.94 -0.75
CA GLN A 133 13.41 6.15 -1.88
C GLN A 133 12.29 5.68 -2.81
N ILE A 134 11.16 5.22 -2.26
CA ILE A 134 10.01 4.79 -3.05
C ILE A 134 9.38 5.99 -3.76
N ALA A 135 9.24 7.13 -3.10
CA ALA A 135 8.70 8.34 -3.70
C ALA A 135 9.55 8.80 -4.89
N GLU A 136 10.87 8.82 -4.72
CA GLU A 136 11.81 9.16 -5.80
C GLU A 136 11.74 8.15 -6.95
N ALA A 137 11.80 6.84 -6.65
CA ALA A 137 11.89 5.82 -7.68
C ALA A 137 10.57 5.54 -8.43
N LYS A 138 9.41 5.83 -7.83
CA LYS A 138 8.09 5.43 -8.37
C LYS A 138 7.15 6.59 -8.67
N PHE A 139 7.34 7.73 -8.03
CA PHE A 139 6.42 8.87 -8.14
C PHE A 139 7.09 10.13 -8.69
N ASN A 140 8.42 10.26 -8.60
CA ASN A 140 9.12 11.39 -9.17
C ASN A 140 9.29 11.28 -10.70
N ASN A 141 9.15 12.41 -11.38
CA ASN A 141 9.45 12.59 -12.80
C ASN A 141 9.59 14.11 -13.08
N PRO A 142 10.07 14.53 -14.26
CA PRO A 142 10.32 15.95 -14.55
C PRO A 142 9.12 16.91 -14.41
N TRP A 143 7.89 16.39 -14.37
CA TRP A 143 6.65 17.18 -14.24
C TRP A 143 6.03 17.12 -12.85
N VAL A 144 6.68 16.42 -11.91
CA VAL A 144 6.24 16.25 -10.53
C VAL A 144 7.06 17.12 -9.59
N SER A 145 6.38 17.80 -8.67
CA SER A 145 7.03 18.42 -7.51
C SER A 145 6.99 17.43 -6.35
N LEU A 146 8.11 16.76 -6.08
CA LEU A 146 8.26 15.88 -4.92
C LEU A 146 8.75 16.68 -3.70
N GLN A 147 8.07 16.50 -2.57
CA GLN A 147 8.41 17.13 -1.29
C GLN A 147 8.43 16.07 -0.19
N VAL A 148 9.46 16.12 0.66
CA VAL A 148 9.52 15.31 1.88
C VAL A 148 9.06 16.18 3.05
N LEU A 149 8.05 15.71 3.78
CA LEU A 149 7.43 16.44 4.89
C LEU A 149 7.53 15.63 6.16
N THR A 150 7.89 16.29 7.26
CA THR A 150 7.72 15.75 8.60
C THR A 150 6.37 16.20 9.16
N GLU A 151 5.76 15.35 9.98
CA GLU A 151 4.52 15.67 10.69
C GLU A 151 4.62 17.03 11.41
N GLY A 152 3.61 17.88 11.22
CA GLY A 152 3.54 19.24 11.75
C GLY A 152 4.16 20.32 10.85
N SER A 153 4.83 19.94 9.75
CA SER A 153 5.38 20.87 8.74
C SER A 153 4.57 20.86 7.44
N GLU A 154 3.33 20.38 7.46
CA GLU A 154 2.50 20.27 6.27
C GLU A 154 2.02 21.65 5.80
N PRO A 155 2.04 21.93 4.49
CA PRO A 155 1.50 23.17 3.98
C PRO A 155 -0.03 23.19 4.17
N ASP A 156 -0.56 24.29 4.70
CA ASP A 156 -2.00 24.47 4.87
C ASP A 156 -2.75 24.39 3.53
N ASN A 157 -2.12 24.91 2.49
CA ASN A 157 -2.63 24.87 1.13
C ASN A 157 -2.20 23.57 0.43
N PHE A 158 -3.13 22.95 -0.29
CA PHE A 158 -2.96 21.70 -1.06
C PHE A 158 -2.89 20.39 -0.26
N PHE A 159 -2.02 20.25 0.75
CA PHE A 159 -1.89 18.95 1.46
C PHE A 159 -3.19 18.56 2.17
N TRP A 160 -3.68 19.41 3.08
CA TRP A 160 -4.91 19.13 3.82
C TRP A 160 -6.14 19.19 2.92
N VAL A 161 -6.16 20.08 1.92
CA VAL A 161 -7.26 20.15 0.94
C VAL A 161 -7.39 18.85 0.15
N ALA A 162 -6.26 18.29 -0.32
CA ALA A 162 -6.25 17.03 -1.06
C ALA A 162 -6.72 15.83 -0.20
N LEU A 163 -6.55 15.91 1.13
CA LEU A 163 -7.04 14.93 2.09
C LEU A 163 -8.47 15.19 2.59
N GLY A 164 -9.20 16.13 1.97
CA GLY A 164 -10.58 16.44 2.35
C GLY A 164 -10.70 17.28 3.63
N GLY A 165 -9.70 18.12 3.89
CA GLY A 165 -9.59 18.97 5.07
C GLY A 165 -8.78 18.32 6.21
N ARG A 166 -8.34 19.15 7.16
CA ARG A 166 -7.66 18.68 8.37
C ARG A 166 -8.67 17.96 9.28
N LYS A 167 -8.30 16.79 9.78
CA LYS A 167 -9.11 15.97 10.69
C LYS A 167 -8.21 15.41 11.78
N GLU A 168 -8.83 15.01 12.88
CA GLU A 168 -8.14 14.18 13.87
C GLU A 168 -7.81 12.82 13.28
N TYR A 169 -6.63 12.33 13.60
CA TYR A 169 -6.13 11.02 13.20
C TYR A 169 -5.37 10.41 14.37
N ASP A 170 -5.17 9.09 14.31
CA ASP A 170 -4.54 8.35 15.40
C ASP A 170 -3.06 8.72 15.50
N THR A 171 -2.56 9.00 16.69
CA THR A 171 -1.14 9.38 16.90
C THR A 171 -0.34 8.27 17.54
N ASP A 172 -0.96 7.11 17.79
CA ASP A 172 -0.36 5.99 18.45
C ASP A 172 -0.43 4.71 17.60
N ALA A 173 0.56 3.85 17.78
CA ALA A 173 0.58 2.49 17.23
C ALA A 173 1.20 1.49 18.22
N ASP A 174 1.08 1.77 19.53
CA ASP A 174 1.65 0.95 20.59
C ASP A 174 1.21 -0.51 20.52
N PHE A 175 0.05 -0.81 19.92
CA PHE A 175 -0.40 -2.18 19.66
C PHE A 175 0.64 -3.03 18.90
N LEU A 176 1.54 -2.42 18.12
CA LEU A 176 2.63 -3.12 17.43
C LEU A 176 3.71 -3.67 18.37
N ASN A 177 3.82 -3.10 19.58
CA ASN A 177 4.79 -3.51 20.59
C ASN A 177 4.32 -4.73 21.39
N TYR A 178 3.06 -5.15 21.25
CA TYR A 178 2.47 -6.25 22.00
C TYR A 178 2.18 -7.45 21.11
N THR A 179 2.45 -8.66 21.62
CA THR A 179 2.08 -9.92 20.97
C THR A 179 0.93 -10.56 21.74
N ARG A 180 -0.16 -10.90 21.04
CA ARG A 180 -1.35 -11.50 21.63
C ARG A 180 -1.54 -12.92 21.09
N LEU A 181 -1.77 -13.88 21.99
CA LEU A 181 -1.99 -15.28 21.64
C LEU A 181 -3.48 -15.63 21.75
N PHE A 182 -4.06 -16.07 20.64
CA PHE A 182 -5.46 -16.50 20.59
C PHE A 182 -5.56 -17.98 20.28
N ARG A 183 -6.46 -18.68 20.99
CA ARG A 183 -6.97 -20.00 20.61
C ARG A 183 -8.26 -19.81 19.81
N CYS A 184 -8.23 -20.23 18.55
CA CYS A 184 -9.39 -20.33 17.68
C CYS A 184 -9.91 -21.78 17.71
N SER A 185 -11.20 -21.98 18.00
CA SER A 185 -11.83 -23.31 18.05
C SER A 185 -13.23 -23.30 17.45
N ASN A 186 -13.61 -24.39 16.79
CA ASN A 186 -14.97 -24.68 16.33
C ASN A 186 -15.62 -25.85 17.08
N GLU A 187 -15.02 -26.31 18.18
CA GLU A 187 -15.46 -27.50 18.96
C GLU A 187 -16.92 -27.38 19.45
N LYS A 188 -17.45 -26.16 19.58
CA LYS A 188 -18.83 -25.88 20.03
C LYS A 188 -19.86 -25.82 18.90
N GLY A 189 -19.47 -26.14 17.65
CA GLY A 189 -20.33 -25.99 16.47
C GLY A 189 -20.41 -24.56 15.92
N TYR A 190 -19.71 -23.60 16.53
CA TYR A 190 -19.52 -22.23 16.04
C TYR A 190 -18.08 -21.77 16.28
N PHE A 191 -17.62 -20.81 15.48
CA PHE A 191 -16.27 -20.25 15.62
C PHE A 191 -16.14 -19.44 16.90
N THR A 192 -15.15 -19.78 17.72
CA THR A 192 -14.84 -19.10 18.99
C THR A 192 -13.38 -18.71 19.03
N VAL A 193 -13.11 -17.52 19.57
CA VAL A 193 -11.76 -16.99 19.79
C VAL A 193 -11.61 -16.70 21.27
N SER A 194 -10.55 -17.21 21.90
CA SER A 194 -10.21 -16.96 23.30
C SER A 194 -8.75 -16.54 23.41
N GLU A 195 -8.49 -15.43 24.08
CA GLU A 195 -7.13 -14.98 24.37
C GLU A 195 -6.51 -15.84 25.48
N LYS A 196 -5.25 -16.26 25.30
CA LYS A 196 -4.57 -17.21 26.19
C LYS A 196 -3.63 -16.56 27.19
N CYS A 197 -3.14 -15.35 26.92
CA CYS A 197 -2.27 -14.59 27.82
C CYS A 197 -2.65 -13.11 27.74
N THR A 198 -2.67 -12.43 28.88
CA THR A 198 -2.67 -10.96 29.01
C THR A 198 -1.31 -10.53 29.53
#